data_AF-R5W610-F1
#
_entry.id   AF-R5W610-F1
#
_cell.length_a   1.000
_cell.length_b   1.000
_cell.length_c   1.000
_cell.angle_alpha   90.00
_cell.angle_beta   90.00
_cell.angle_gamma   90.00
#
_symmetry.space_group_name_H-M   'P 1'
#
loop_
_entity.id
_entity.type
_entity.pdbx_description
1 polymer ?
#
loop_
_entity_poly.entity_id
_entity_poly.type
_entity_poly.pdbx_seq_one_letter_code
_entity_poly.pdbx_strand_id
1 'polypeptide(L)'
;MITLNRLAKRCFDIALKRKKMTETTSPKAVVLAISSEWRELAEAGKERSNHIPSWSEREEEAADVIIATLTYLEKIGCNDIEQLLKDKVEFNSYRVD
;
A
#
# COMPACT_ATOMS: atom_id res chain seq x y z
N MET A 1 -9.30 -16.60 3.67
CA MET A 1 -9.08 -15.49 2.72
C MET A 1 -9.29 -14.19 3.48
N ILE A 2 -8.26 -13.36 3.60
CA ILE A 2 -8.42 -12.00 4.16
C ILE A 2 -8.85 -11.12 3.00
N THR A 3 -9.95 -10.37 3.15
CA THR A 3 -10.36 -9.44 2.10
C THR A 3 -9.49 -8.19 2.11
N LEU A 4 -9.20 -7.59 0.94
CA LEU A 4 -8.34 -6.41 0.86
C LEU A 4 -8.89 -5.23 1.67
N ASN A 5 -10.21 -5.06 1.76
CA ASN A 5 -10.82 -4.04 2.62
C ASN A 5 -10.49 -4.25 4.11
N ARG A 6 -10.51 -5.49 4.60
CA ARG A 6 -10.12 -5.78 5.99
C ARG A 6 -8.63 -5.50 6.21
N LEU A 7 -7.79 -5.80 5.21
CA LEU A 7 -6.37 -5.50 5.26
C LEU A 7 -6.12 -3.98 5.27
N ALA A 8 -6.79 -3.22 4.40
CA ALA A 8 -6.68 -1.77 4.32
C ALA A 8 -7.04 -1.07 5.63
N LYS A 9 -8.16 -1.47 6.25
CA LYS A 9 -8.53 -0.99 7.58
C LYS A 9 -7.46 -1.30 8.63
N ARG A 10 -6.91 -2.52 8.63
CA ARG A 10 -5.83 -2.90 9.53
C ARG A 10 -4.55 -2.06 9.29
N CYS A 11 -4.19 -1.81 8.03
CA CYS A 11 -3.04 -0.96 7.68
C CYS A 11 -3.24 0.47 8.21
N PHE A 12 -4.44 1.03 8.03
CA PHE A 12 -4.82 2.34 8.55
C PHE A 12 -4.73 2.40 10.09
N ASP A 13 -5.30 1.43 10.80
CA ASP A 13 -5.25 1.34 12.26
C ASP A 13 -3.79 1.24 12.77
N ILE A 14 -2.93 0.48 12.08
CA ILE A 14 -1.50 0.38 12.39
C ILE A 14 -0.80 1.74 12.17
N ALA A 15 -1.10 2.44 11.08
CA ALA A 15 -0.51 3.75 10.78
C ALA A 15 -0.87 4.79 11.85
N LEU A 16 -2.13 4.81 12.33
CA LEU A 16 -2.56 5.62 13.47
C LEU A 16 -1.80 5.23 14.74
N LYS A 17 -1.75 3.93 15.07
CA LYS A 17 -1.07 3.42 16.27
C LYS A 17 0.42 3.77 16.28
N ARG A 18 1.09 3.69 15.14
CA ARG A 18 2.51 4.03 14.96
C ARG A 18 2.76 5.54 14.86
N LYS A 19 1.72 6.37 14.91
CA LYS A 19 1.79 7.82 14.73
C LYS A 19 2.43 8.23 13.40
N LYS A 20 2.33 7.38 12.37
CA LYS A 20 2.70 7.74 10.99
C LYS A 20 1.69 8.73 10.40
N MET A 21 0.46 8.75 10.93
CA MET A 21 -0.59 9.71 10.58
C MET A 21 -1.59 9.86 11.73
N THR A 22 -2.52 10.80 11.56
CA THR A 22 -3.71 11.01 12.41
C THR A 22 -4.98 10.91 11.58
N GLU A 23 -6.14 10.81 12.24
CA GLU A 23 -7.45 10.83 11.58
C GLU A 23 -7.67 12.09 10.72
N THR A 24 -7.03 13.21 11.08
CA THR A 24 -7.12 14.49 10.37
C THR A 24 -6.06 14.69 9.30
N THR A 25 -5.09 13.76 9.17
CA THR A 25 -4.08 13.81 8.11
C THR A 25 -4.75 13.85 6.74
N SER A 26 -4.33 14.76 5.85
CA SER A 26 -4.96 14.89 4.54
C SER A 26 -4.61 13.71 3.63
N PRO A 27 -5.48 13.32 2.67
CA PRO A 27 -5.15 12.30 1.69
C PRO A 27 -3.86 12.61 0.92
N LYS A 28 -3.63 13.90 0.61
CA LYS A 28 -2.39 14.36 -0.04
C LYS A 28 -1.14 14.05 0.77
N ALA A 29 -1.18 14.18 2.10
CA ALA A 29 -0.06 13.81 2.95
C ALA A 29 0.21 12.29 2.94
N VAL A 30 -0.85 11.47 2.83
CA VAL A 30 -0.68 10.01 2.69
C VAL A 30 -0.05 9.64 1.34
N VAL A 31 -0.36 10.38 0.26
CA VAL A 31 0.33 10.21 -1.04
C VAL A 31 1.84 10.50 -0.93
N LEU A 32 2.25 11.46 -0.09
CA LEU A 32 3.68 11.70 0.16
C LEU A 32 4.34 10.51 0.86
N ALA A 33 3.62 9.80 1.74
CA ALA A 33 4.11 8.56 2.34
C ALA A 33 4.30 7.48 1.27
N ILE A 34 3.33 7.28 0.36
CA ILE A 34 3.49 6.37 -0.79
C ILE A 34 4.73 6.73 -1.62
N SER A 35 4.96 8.02 -1.85
CA SER A 35 6.17 8.49 -2.56
C SER A 35 7.47 8.19 -1.81
N SER A 36 7.45 8.10 -0.47
CA SER A 36 8.61 7.67 0.32
C SER A 36 8.92 6.20 0.09
N GLU A 37 7.92 5.33 0.26
CA GLU A 37 8.09 3.89 0.05
C GLU A 37 8.55 3.59 -1.39
N TRP A 38 8.09 4.37 -2.38
CA TRP A 38 8.58 4.26 -3.77
C TRP A 38 10.07 4.54 -3.93
N ARG A 39 10.62 5.50 -3.17
CA ARG A 39 12.06 5.81 -3.21
C ARG A 39 12.85 4.71 -2.51
N GLU A 40 12.35 4.17 -1.42
CA GLU A 40 12.96 3.05 -0.70
C GLU A 40 12.99 1.80 -1.59
N LEU A 41 11.89 1.48 -2.28
CA LEU A 41 11.83 0.43 -3.29
C LEU A 41 12.82 0.63 -4.45
N ALA A 42 13.03 1.88 -4.91
CA ALA A 42 13.96 2.15 -6.00
C ALA A 42 15.43 1.84 -5.63
N GLU A 43 15.78 2.01 -4.36
CA GLU A 43 17.12 1.72 -3.83
C GLU A 43 17.27 0.26 -3.34
N ALA A 44 16.17 -0.50 -3.27
CA ALA A 44 16.13 -1.83 -2.67
C ALA A 44 16.93 -2.90 -3.44
N GLY A 45 17.78 -3.61 -2.70
CA GLY A 45 18.63 -4.69 -3.19
C GLY A 45 17.90 -6.01 -3.38
N LYS A 46 18.64 -7.00 -3.90
CA LYS A 46 18.19 -8.41 -3.97
C LYS A 46 18.55 -9.20 -2.70
N GLU A 47 19.26 -8.56 -1.78
CA GLU A 47 19.69 -9.16 -0.52
C GLU A 47 18.48 -9.46 0.37
N ARG A 48 18.70 -10.28 1.40
CA ARG A 48 17.65 -10.59 2.36
C ARG A 48 17.27 -9.36 3.16
N SER A 49 15.97 -9.16 3.34
CA SER A 49 15.41 -8.17 4.24
C SER A 49 15.94 -8.35 5.66
N ASN A 50 16.30 -7.24 6.31
CA ASN A 50 16.67 -7.22 7.72
C ASN A 50 15.45 -7.34 8.65
N HIS A 51 14.25 -6.99 8.19
CA HIS A 51 13.03 -7.00 8.99
C HIS A 51 12.25 -8.31 8.85
N ILE A 52 12.25 -8.91 7.65
CA ILE A 52 11.53 -10.15 7.30
C ILE A 52 12.49 -11.09 6.53
N PRO A 53 13.43 -11.78 7.23
CA PRO A 53 14.58 -12.49 6.60
C PRO A 53 14.26 -13.63 5.62
N SER A 54 12.99 -13.98 5.45
CA SER A 54 12.50 -14.94 4.46
C SER A 54 12.28 -14.31 3.07
N TRP A 55 12.30 -12.98 2.97
CA TRP A 55 12.07 -12.22 1.74
C TRP A 55 13.30 -11.35 1.41
N SER A 56 13.42 -10.94 0.16
CA SER A 56 14.39 -9.92 -0.23
C SER A 56 13.97 -8.52 0.22
N GLU A 57 14.93 -7.60 0.34
CA GLU A 57 14.67 -6.17 0.56
C GLU A 57 13.68 -5.64 -0.48
N ARG A 58 13.86 -5.97 -1.75
CA ARG A 58 12.95 -5.54 -2.82
C ARG A 58 11.52 -6.05 -2.67
N GLU A 59 11.33 -7.28 -2.21
CA GLU A 59 10.00 -7.84 -1.95
C GLU A 59 9.33 -7.15 -0.76
N GLU A 60 10.10 -6.85 0.29
CA GLU A 60 9.62 -6.08 1.43
C GLU A 60 9.19 -4.67 1.02
N GLU A 61 10.07 -3.92 0.36
CA GLU A 61 9.80 -2.53 -0.03
C GLU A 61 8.63 -2.44 -1.02
N ALA A 62 8.46 -3.44 -1.90
CA ALA A 62 7.29 -3.52 -2.76
C ALA A 62 6.00 -3.76 -1.95
N ALA A 63 6.07 -4.55 -0.88
CA ALA A 63 4.96 -4.74 0.04
C ALA A 63 4.63 -3.45 0.81
N ASP A 64 5.63 -2.65 1.19
CA ASP A 64 5.40 -1.37 1.88
C ASP A 64 4.71 -0.34 0.97
N VAL A 65 5.03 -0.29 -0.32
CA VAL A 65 4.26 0.50 -1.31
C VAL A 65 2.79 0.06 -1.36
N ILE A 66 2.52 -1.25 -1.36
CA ILE A 66 1.14 -1.78 -1.33
C ILE A 66 0.44 -1.39 -0.03
N ILE A 67 1.09 -1.52 1.12
CA ILE A 67 0.54 -1.17 2.43
C ILE A 67 0.21 0.32 2.51
N ALA A 68 1.10 1.21 2.04
CA ALA A 68 0.86 2.64 1.98
C ALA A 68 -0.32 2.97 1.05
N THR A 69 -0.43 2.27 -0.07
CA THR A 69 -1.56 2.42 -1.02
C THR A 69 -2.88 1.95 -0.42
N LEU A 70 -2.91 0.81 0.28
CA LEU A 70 -4.10 0.33 0.98
C LEU A 70 -4.52 1.29 2.10
N THR A 71 -3.56 1.84 2.83
CA THR A 71 -3.80 2.89 3.85
C THR A 71 -4.46 4.12 3.21
N TYR A 72 -3.99 4.52 2.02
CA TYR A 72 -4.59 5.61 1.27
C TYR A 72 -6.03 5.30 0.81
N LEU A 73 -6.28 4.09 0.29
CA LEU A 73 -7.61 3.66 -0.13
C LEU A 73 -8.62 3.69 1.02
N GLU A 74 -8.23 3.19 2.20
CA GLU A 74 -9.05 3.33 3.42
C GLU A 74 -9.26 4.81 3.77
N LYS A 75 -8.21 5.63 3.72
CA LYS A 75 -8.28 7.06 4.06
C LYS A 75 -9.26 7.84 3.19
N ILE A 76 -9.42 7.48 1.92
CA ILE A 76 -10.37 8.12 1.00
C ILE A 76 -11.75 7.46 1.00
N GLY A 77 -11.97 6.42 1.82
CA GLY A 77 -13.27 5.74 1.94
C GLY A 77 -13.57 4.77 0.79
N CYS A 78 -12.56 4.08 0.24
CA CYS A 78 -12.79 3.04 -0.75
C CYS A 78 -13.47 1.81 -0.12
N ASN A 79 -14.76 1.63 -0.43
CA ASN A 79 -15.60 0.61 0.22
C ASN A 79 -15.45 -0.82 -0.34
N ASP A 80 -14.90 -0.98 -1.55
CA ASP A 80 -14.68 -2.28 -2.19
C ASP A 80 -13.39 -2.26 -3.04
N ILE A 81 -12.26 -2.56 -2.38
CA ILE A 81 -10.93 -2.51 -2.99
C ILE A 81 -10.75 -3.70 -3.94
N GLU A 82 -11.31 -4.85 -3.60
CA GLU A 82 -11.19 -6.05 -4.43
C GLU A 82 -11.91 -5.89 -5.76
N GLN A 83 -13.15 -5.39 -5.72
CA GLN A 83 -13.90 -5.15 -6.96
C GLN A 83 -13.25 -4.04 -7.78
N LEU A 84 -12.78 -2.95 -7.15
CA LEU A 84 -12.03 -1.90 -7.85
C LEU A 84 -10.82 -2.45 -8.62
N LEU A 85 -10.04 -3.35 -8.00
CA LEU A 85 -8.90 -3.96 -8.66
C LEU A 85 -9.31 -4.91 -9.78
N LYS A 86 -10.35 -5.72 -9.59
CA LYS A 86 -10.89 -6.59 -10.64
C LYS A 86 -11.34 -5.77 -11.85
N ASP A 87 -12.12 -4.73 -11.62
CA ASP A 87 -12.61 -3.83 -12.66
C ASP A 87 -11.45 -3.15 -13.39
N LYS A 88 -10.41 -2.73 -12.66
CA LYS A 88 -9.25 -2.08 -13.28
C LYS A 88 -8.37 -3.04 -14.07
N VAL A 89 -8.20 -4.28 -13.61
CA VAL A 89 -7.48 -5.33 -14.35
C VAL A 89 -8.24 -5.71 -15.61
N GLU A 90 -9.55 -5.90 -15.52
CA GLU A 90 -10.43 -6.16 -16.66
C GLU A 90 -10.31 -5.01 -17.67
N PHE A 91 -10.43 -3.76 -17.21
CA PHE A 91 -10.23 -2.60 -18.06
C PHE A 91 -8.87 -2.58 -18.77
N ASN A 92 -7.80 -2.90 -18.05
CA ASN A 92 -6.45 -2.91 -18.62
C ASN A 92 -6.24 -4.04 -19.65
N SER A 93 -7.05 -5.09 -19.65
CA SER A 93 -6.92 -6.22 -20.57
C SER A 93 -7.29 -5.88 -22.02
N TYR A 94 -8.13 -4.86 -22.22
CA TYR A 94 -8.55 -4.37 -23.54
C TYR A 94 -8.11 -2.92 -23.81
N ARG A 95 -7.25 -2.38 -22.94
CA ARG A 95 -6.73 -1.02 -23.06
C ARG A 95 -5.68 -0.93 -24.17
N VAL A 96 -5.77 0.11 -25.01
CA VAL A 96 -4.92 0.28 -26.21
C VAL A 96 -4.08 1.57 -26.18
N ASP A 97 -4.24 2.40 -25.14
CA ASP A 97 -3.38 3.58 -24.87
C ASP A 97 -2.10 3.25 -24.09
#